data_AF-A0A2X2JJA0-F1
#
_entry.id   AF-A0A2X2JJA0-F1
#
_cell.length_a   1.000
_cell.length_b   1.000
_cell.length_c   1.000
_cell.angle_alpha   90.00
_cell.angle_beta   90.00
_cell.angle_gamma   90.00
#
_symmetry.space_group_name_H-M   'P 1'
#
loop_
_entity.id
_entity.type
_entity.pdbx_description
1 polymer ?
#
loop_
_entity_poly.entity_id
_entity_poly.type
_entity_poly.pdbx_seq_one_letter_code
_entity_poly.pdbx_strand_id
1 'polypeptide(L)'
;MGFKETFQINGENLLQKIKEIIAEGNVSKISIADKHGKEIMSFPVTIGAIGLILAPVFAAIGAVAALLTECTITVERNTNKEEKNDEDNNTDPPTTITVK
;
A
#
# COMPACT_ATOMS: atom_id res chain seq x y z
N MET A 1 -19.97 1.79 -0.43
CA MET A 1 -18.93 2.83 -0.43
C MET A 1 -17.76 2.29 0.36
N GLY A 2 -16.73 1.75 -0.31
CA GLY A 2 -15.47 1.43 0.37
C GLY A 2 -14.76 2.73 0.73
N PHE A 3 -14.06 2.76 1.86
CA PHE A 3 -13.31 3.95 2.29
C PHE A 3 -11.81 3.67 2.12
N LYS A 4 -11.15 4.58 1.41
CA LYS A 4 -9.70 4.57 1.20
C LYS A 4 -9.10 5.63 2.11
N GLU A 5 -8.28 5.20 3.06
CA GLU A 5 -7.57 6.09 3.97
C GLU A 5 -6.08 6.06 3.63
N THR A 6 -5.48 7.24 3.51
CA THR A 6 -4.06 7.39 3.19
C THR A 6 -3.36 8.08 4.35
N PHE A 7 -2.22 7.52 4.76
CA PHE A 7 -1.40 7.99 5.87
C PHE A 7 0.05 8.14 5.39
N GLN A 8 0.62 9.32 5.57
CA GLN A 8 2.07 9.52 5.42
C GLN A 8 2.73 9.30 6.77
N ILE A 9 3.67 8.36 6.82
CA ILE A 9 4.45 8.08 8.02
C ILE A 9 5.89 7.74 7.67
N ASN A 10 6.78 7.87 8.64
CA ASN A 10 8.18 7.52 8.44
C ASN A 10 8.34 6.00 8.28
N GLY A 11 9.34 5.58 7.51
CA GLY A 11 9.67 4.17 7.30
C GLY A 11 9.81 3.39 8.61
N GLU A 12 10.46 3.98 9.61
CA GLU A 12 10.64 3.39 10.94
C GLU A 12 9.30 3.06 11.65
N ASN A 13 8.25 3.84 11.38
CA ASN A 13 6.91 3.67 11.98
C ASN A 13 5.97 2.84 11.09
N LEU A 14 6.39 2.48 9.87
CA LEU A 14 5.64 1.70 8.89
C LEU A 14 5.13 0.37 9.46
N LEU A 15 6.05 -0.39 10.05
CA LEU A 15 5.73 -1.69 10.66
C LEU A 15 4.75 -1.57 11.83
N GLN A 16 4.92 -0.55 12.66
CA GLN A 16 4.04 -0.33 13.81
C GLN A 16 2.62 -0.03 13.35
N LYS A 17 2.47 0.87 12.37
CA LYS A 17 1.15 1.24 11.88
C LYS A 17 0.44 0.09 11.16
N ILE A 18 1.16 -0.70 10.37
CA ILE A 18 0.57 -1.88 9.72
C ILE A 18 0.10 -2.90 10.75
N LYS A 19 0.86 -3.16 11.81
CA LYS A 19 0.41 -4.02 12.91
C LYS A 19 -0.85 -3.50 13.59
N GLU A 20 -0.91 -2.20 13.83
CA GLU A 20 -2.07 -1.53 14.45
C GLU A 20 -3.33 -1.67 13.58
N ILE A 21 -3.18 -1.43 12.27
CA ILE A 21 -4.23 -1.62 11.26
C ILE A 21 -4.73 -3.07 11.23
N ILE A 22 -3.81 -4.04 11.24
CA ILE A 22 -4.17 -5.47 11.23
C ILE A 22 -4.87 -5.85 12.53
N ALA A 23 -4.42 -5.33 13.68
CA ALA A 23 -5.05 -5.57 14.97
C ALA A 23 -6.47 -5.00 15.04
N GLU A 24 -6.73 -3.89 14.35
CA GLU A 24 -8.06 -3.30 14.19
C GLU A 24 -9.02 -4.21 13.41
N GLY A 25 -8.51 -5.08 12.54
CA GLY A 25 -9.26 -6.11 11.81
C GLY A 25 -10.25 -5.59 10.76
N ASN A 26 -10.38 -4.27 10.60
CA ASN A 26 -11.35 -3.62 9.73
C ASN A 26 -10.75 -3.18 8.38
N VAL A 27 -9.65 -3.81 7.95
CA VAL A 27 -8.95 -3.52 6.68
C VAL A 27 -8.90 -4.78 5.84
N SER A 28 -9.13 -4.63 4.54
CA SER A 28 -9.15 -5.74 3.57
C SER A 28 -7.97 -5.70 2.60
N LYS A 29 -7.40 -4.51 2.33
CA LYS A 29 -6.21 -4.33 1.49
C LYS A 29 -5.31 -3.23 2.07
N ILE A 30 -4.00 -3.47 2.05
CA ILE A 30 -2.96 -2.48 2.39
C ILE A 30 -2.09 -2.27 1.15
N SER A 31 -1.85 -1.02 0.81
CA SER A 31 -0.92 -0.57 -0.21
C SER A 31 0.15 0.31 0.42
N ILE A 32 1.39 0.17 -0.04
CA ILE A 32 2.52 1.00 0.37
C ILE A 32 3.04 1.69 -0.87
N ALA A 33 3.13 3.01 -0.79
CA ALA A 33 3.70 3.87 -1.80
C ALA A 33 4.89 4.65 -1.23
N ASP A 34 5.78 5.04 -2.12
CA ASP A 34 6.89 5.92 -1.79
C ASP A 34 6.42 7.40 -1.69
N LYS A 35 7.27 8.30 -1.19
CA LYS A 35 7.03 9.75 -1.18
C LYS A 35 6.73 10.34 -2.58
N HIS A 36 7.18 9.67 -3.64
CA HIS A 36 6.89 10.05 -5.02
C HIS A 36 5.48 9.62 -5.49
N GLY A 37 4.68 8.98 -4.63
CA GLY A 37 3.33 8.50 -4.97
C GLY A 37 3.32 7.18 -5.76
N LYS A 38 4.49 6.58 -5.97
CA LYS A 38 4.62 5.29 -6.66
C LYS A 38 4.31 4.14 -5.71
N GLU A 39 3.31 3.31 -6.04
CA GLU A 39 3.02 2.09 -5.29
C GLU A 39 4.20 1.12 -5.40
N ILE A 40 4.74 0.72 -4.24
CA ILE A 40 5.87 -0.21 -4.12
C ILE A 40 5.34 -1.63 -3.97
N MET A 41 4.33 -1.82 -3.13
CA MET A 41 3.67 -3.12 -2.96
C MET A 41 2.26 -2.95 -2.41
N SER A 42 1.39 -3.89 -2.74
CA SER A 42 0.05 -4.00 -2.18
C SER A 42 -0.30 -5.45 -1.88
N PHE A 43 -1.07 -5.67 -0.81
CA PHE A 43 -1.43 -7.01 -0.35
C PHE A 43 -2.79 -7.05 0.36
N PRO A 44 -3.54 -8.15 0.20
CA PRO A 44 -4.81 -8.36 0.87
C PRO A 44 -4.58 -8.77 2.33
N VAL A 45 -5.25 -8.06 3.25
CA VAL A 45 -5.32 -8.42 4.66
C VAL A 45 -6.61 -9.16 4.89
N THR A 46 -6.59 -10.46 4.57
CA THR A 46 -7.71 -11.36 4.78
C THR A 46 -7.34 -12.42 5.81
N ILE A 47 -8.33 -12.91 6.57
CA ILE A 47 -8.13 -13.89 7.65
C ILE A 47 -7.35 -15.14 7.16
N GLY A 48 -7.52 -15.55 5.90
CA GLY A 48 -6.77 -16.66 5.30
C GLY A 48 -5.32 -16.33 4.93
N ALA A 49 -5.01 -15.08 4.59
CA ALA A 49 -3.67 -14.65 4.15
C ALA A 49 -2.71 -14.39 5.32
N ILE A 50 -3.24 -13.95 6.47
CA ILE A 50 -2.46 -13.64 7.69
C ILE A 50 -1.69 -14.87 8.21
N GLY A 51 -2.14 -16.10 7.93
CA GLY A 51 -1.42 -17.31 8.32
C GLY A 51 -0.26 -17.69 7.39
N LEU A 52 -0.33 -17.31 6.10
CA LEU A 52 0.55 -17.86 5.07
C LEU A 52 1.63 -16.88 4.59
N ILE A 53 1.30 -15.58 4.50
CA ILE A 53 2.19 -14.56 3.89
C ILE A 53 2.58 -13.43 4.85
N LEU A 54 2.13 -13.48 6.10
CA LEU A 54 2.36 -12.41 7.07
C LEU A 54 3.84 -12.20 7.40
N ALA A 55 4.59 -13.28 7.64
CA ALA A 55 6.03 -13.19 7.92
C ALA A 55 6.83 -12.63 6.73
N PRO A 56 6.66 -13.13 5.48
CA PRO A 56 7.28 -12.53 4.29
C PRO A 56 6.93 -11.06 4.07
N VAL A 57 5.66 -10.68 4.24
CA VAL A 57 5.20 -9.31 4.02
C VAL A 57 5.79 -8.37 5.05
N PHE A 58 5.78 -8.74 6.34
CA PHE A 58 6.43 -7.93 7.38
C PHE A 58 7.95 -7.82 7.17
N ALA A 59 8.61 -8.87 6.68
CA ALA A 59 10.03 -8.81 6.33
C ALA A 59 10.29 -7.83 5.18
N ALA A 60 9.48 -7.87 4.11
CA ALA A 60 9.59 -6.95 2.98
C ALA A 60 9.35 -5.50 3.43
N ILE A 61 8.31 -5.27 4.23
CA ILE A 61 8.00 -3.95 4.81
C ILE A 61 9.17 -3.46 5.66
N GLY A 62 9.73 -4.31 6.53
CA GLY A 62 10.86 -3.95 7.38
C GLY A 62 12.11 -3.59 6.58
N ALA A 63 12.37 -4.30 5.48
CA ALA A 63 13.48 -3.98 4.58
C ALA A 63 13.27 -2.63 3.87
N VAL A 64 12.07 -2.39 3.33
CA VAL A 64 11.75 -1.11 2.66
C VAL A 64 11.75 0.05 3.66
N ALA A 65 11.20 -0.15 4.86
CA ALA A 65 11.21 0.80 5.97
C ALA A 65 12.62 1.21 6.42
N ALA A 66 13.59 0.29 6.31
CA ALA A 66 14.98 0.59 6.64
C ALA A 66 15.70 1.36 5.53
N LEU A 67 15.23 1.25 4.28
CA LEU A 67 15.81 1.91 3.11
C LEU A 67 15.20 3.29 2.86
N LEU A 68 13.90 3.44 3.11
CA LEU A 68 13.13 4.66 2.84
C LEU A 68 12.80 5.37 4.14
N THR A 69 13.13 6.66 4.22
CA THR A 69 12.84 7.49 5.38
C THR A 69 11.36 7.80 5.52
N GLU A 70 10.64 7.92 4.41
CA GLU A 70 9.24 8.35 4.34
C GLU A 70 8.45 7.43 3.40
N CYS A 71 7.27 6.99 3.85
CA CYS A 71 6.39 6.11 3.09
C CYS A 71 4.93 6.54 3.25
N THR A 72 4.13 6.22 2.24
CA THR A 72 2.69 6.46 2.25
C THR A 72 1.97 5.12 2.33
N ILE A 73 1.18 4.92 3.37
CA ILE A 73 0.31 3.75 3.51
C ILE A 73 -1.07 4.13 3.02
N THR A 74 -1.65 3.28 2.20
CA THR A 74 -3.06 3.38 1.85
C THR A 74 -3.78 2.11 2.26
N VAL A 75 -4.87 2.28 3.00
CA VAL A 75 -5.72 1.19 3.46
C VAL A 75 -7.09 1.31 2.83
N GLU A 76 -7.57 0.18 2.33
CA GLU A 76 -8.94 0.05 1.84
C GLU A 76 -9.75 -0.76 2.85
N ARG A 77 -10.78 -0.09 3.37
CA ARG A 77 -11.79 -0.67 4.26
C ARG A 77 -13.01 -1.02 3.44
N ASN A 78 -13.32 -2.31 3.36
CA ASN A 78 -14.51 -2.80 2.67
C ASN A 78 -15.68 -2.85 3.65
N THR A 79 -16.77 -2.15 3.32
CA THR A 79 -18.09 -2.39 3.93
C THR A 79 -18.90 -3.44 3.15
N ASN A 80 -18.54 -3.75 1.90
CA ASN A 80 -18.82 -4.99 1.19
C ASN A 80 -18.02 -4.97 -0.13
N LYS A 81 -17.69 -6.16 -0.63
CA LYS A 81 -16.81 -6.53 -1.77
C LYS A 81 -16.63 -5.57 -2.97
N GLU A 82 -15.41 -5.64 -3.50
CA GLU A 82 -14.95 -5.37 -4.89
C GLU A 82 -14.86 -3.89 -5.34
N GLU A 83 -13.65 -3.44 -5.73
CA GLU A 83 -13.31 -2.98 -7.10
C GLU A 83 -11.94 -2.25 -7.20
N LYS A 84 -11.18 -2.66 -8.24
CA LYS A 84 -10.02 -2.02 -8.93
C LYS A 84 -8.64 -1.98 -8.26
N ASN A 85 -7.77 -2.88 -8.72
CA ASN A 85 -6.34 -2.59 -8.89
C ASN A 85 -6.17 -1.95 -10.27
N ASP A 86 -5.93 -0.64 -10.31
CA ASP A 86 -5.37 0.03 -11.46
C ASP A 86 -3.90 -0.39 -11.56
N GLU A 87 -3.65 -1.20 -12.58
CA GLU A 87 -2.35 -1.50 -13.14
C GLU A 87 -1.83 -0.24 -13.83
N ASP A 88 -1.00 0.56 -13.14
CA ASP A 88 -0.18 1.59 -13.79
C ASP A 88 1.27 1.12 -13.89
N ASN A 89 1.51 0.29 -14.90
CA ASN A 89 2.80 0.19 -15.54
C ASN A 89 2.89 1.36 -16.54
N ASN A 90 3.47 2.51 -16.17
CA ASN A 90 4.40 3.16 -17.08
C ASN A 90 5.27 4.23 -16.39
N THR A 91 6.56 4.09 -16.64
CA THR A 91 7.59 5.10 -16.47
C THR A 91 7.41 6.19 -17.54
N ASP A 92 7.13 7.41 -17.09
CA ASP A 92 7.40 8.71 -17.74
C ASP A 92 6.72 9.09 -19.09
N PRO A 93 6.36 10.38 -19.29
CA PRO A 93 5.55 10.86 -20.42
C PRO A 93 6.40 11.19 -21.67
N PRO A 94 5.86 11.04 -22.89
CA PRO A 94 6.26 11.89 -24.00
C PRO A 94 5.17 12.92 -24.32
N THR A 95 5.57 14.16 -24.06
CA THR A 95 5.03 15.47 -24.40
C THR A 95 4.19 15.59 -25.69
N THR A 96 3.02 16.25 -25.57
CA THR A 96 2.25 16.91 -26.64
C THR A 96 3.11 17.88 -27.46
N ILE A 97 3.19 17.73 -28.80
CA ILE A 97 3.32 18.88 -29.73
C ILE A 97 2.54 18.61 -31.05
N THR A 98 1.53 19.45 -31.27
CA THR A 98 0.80 19.76 -32.51
C THR A 98 1.72 20.26 -33.63
N VAL A 99 1.46 19.92 -34.92
CA VAL A 99 1.36 20.82 -36.11
C VAL A 99 1.78 20.12 -37.43
N LYS A 100 0.85 19.89 -38.35
CA LYS A 100 0.59 20.68 -39.58
C LYS A 100 -0.51 20.04 -40.42
#